data_AF-A0A9W7YGL2-F1
#
_entry.id   AF-A0A9W7YGL2-F1
#
_cell.length_a   1.000
_cell.length_b   1.000
_cell.length_c   1.000
_cell.angle_alpha   90.00
_cell.angle_beta   90.00
_cell.angle_gamma   90.00
#
_symmetry.space_group_name_H-M   'P 1'
#
loop_
_entity.id
_entity.type
_entity.pdbx_description
1 polymer ?
#
loop_
_entity_poly.entity_id
_entity_poly.type
_entity_poly.pdbx_seq_one_letter_code
_entity_poly.pdbx_strand_id
1 'polypeptide(L)'
;MESESVPRGSFTVISHDDGSTKVEQHIEFMRLAILQAKRAAPREQAFNAGVMIIGGMVPISEGHSRDSHAPELHAAAAAVVKAQRGPHAHLLAGSTLYATMEPCSSPAISKTPCTSHIINARIRQVVIGVKEPESFVNCQGVETLRAAGIDVVHLLLLQEECLATNIHLLT
;
A
#
# COMPACT_ATOMS: atom_id res chain seq x y z
N MET A 1 10.68 -35.54 -5.93
CA MET A 1 10.68 -34.30 -5.13
C MET A 1 9.39 -33.60 -5.44
N GLU A 2 8.37 -33.81 -4.60
CA GLU A 2 7.13 -33.05 -4.67
C GLU A 2 7.50 -31.58 -4.45
N SER A 3 7.18 -30.73 -5.42
CA SER A 3 7.29 -29.29 -5.25
C SER A 3 6.26 -28.89 -4.20
N GLU A 4 6.67 -28.69 -2.95
CA GLU A 4 5.84 -28.01 -1.97
C GLU A 4 5.43 -26.67 -2.59
N SER A 5 4.16 -26.56 -2.96
CA SER A 5 3.61 -25.33 -3.51
C SER A 5 3.74 -24.26 -2.43
N VAL A 6 4.61 -23.27 -2.64
CA VAL A 6 4.73 -22.12 -1.73
C VAL A 6 3.32 -21.53 -1.56
N PRO A 7 2.76 -21.48 -0.34
CA PRO A 7 1.41 -20.98 -0.14
C PRO A 7 1.34 -19.52 -0.59
N ARG A 8 0.47 -19.24 -1.58
CA ARG A 8 0.21 -17.89 -2.06
C ARG A 8 -0.68 -17.15 -1.06
N GLY A 9 -0.41 -15.87 -0.85
CA GLY A 9 -1.25 -14.99 -0.05
C GLY A 9 -2.66 -14.86 -0.65
N SER A 10 -3.65 -14.63 0.22
CA SER A 10 -5.04 -14.47 -0.21
C SER A 10 -5.25 -13.18 -1.00
N PHE A 11 -6.32 -13.13 -1.80
CA PHE A 11 -6.86 -11.88 -2.34
C PHE A 11 -8.32 -11.78 -1.93
N THR A 12 -8.68 -10.70 -1.23
CA THR A 12 -10.04 -10.45 -0.76
C THR A 12 -10.49 -9.07 -1.24
N VAL A 13 -11.72 -8.96 -1.70
CA VAL A 13 -12.33 -7.67 -2.06
C VAL A 13 -13.39 -7.34 -1.03
N ILE A 14 -13.35 -6.13 -0.49
CA ILE A 14 -14.37 -5.59 0.42
C ILE A 14 -15.08 -4.45 -0.30
N SER A 15 -16.30 -4.71 -0.77
CA SER A 15 -17.09 -3.79 -1.58
C SER A 15 -18.18 -3.03 -0.82
N HIS A 16 -18.46 -3.44 0.42
CA HIS A 16 -19.46 -2.82 1.28
C HIS A 16 -19.03 -2.96 2.74
N ASP A 17 -19.54 -2.06 3.58
CA ASP A 17 -19.42 -2.18 5.03
C ASP A 17 -20.43 -3.22 5.53
N ASP A 18 -19.93 -4.29 6.15
CA ASP A 18 -20.73 -5.37 6.73
C ASP A 18 -21.02 -5.16 8.23
N GLY A 19 -20.59 -4.03 8.80
CA GLY A 19 -20.72 -3.70 10.22
C GLY A 19 -19.75 -4.45 11.13
N SER A 20 -18.80 -5.22 10.57
CA SER A 20 -17.78 -5.90 11.37
C SER A 20 -16.68 -4.92 11.79
N THR A 21 -16.17 -5.11 13.01
CA THR A 21 -15.02 -4.35 13.54
C THR A 21 -13.80 -4.41 12.61
N LYS A 22 -13.64 -5.52 11.87
CA LYS A 22 -12.53 -5.67 10.93
C LYS A 22 -12.66 -4.71 9.74
N VAL A 23 -13.85 -4.59 9.16
CA VAL A 23 -14.09 -3.66 8.04
C VAL A 23 -13.98 -2.21 8.52
N GLU A 24 -14.55 -1.90 9.68
CA GLU A 24 -14.42 -0.58 10.32
C GLU A 24 -12.96 -0.17 10.50
N GLN A 25 -12.12 -1.06 11.05
CA GLN A 25 -10.68 -0.82 11.19
C GLN A 25 -9.98 -0.59 9.84
N HIS A 26 -10.32 -1.37 8.81
CA HIS A 26 -9.75 -1.15 7.48
C HIS A 26 -10.11 0.22 6.92
N ILE A 27 -11.35 0.68 7.14
CA ILE A 27 -11.82 2.01 6.75
C ILE A 27 -11.04 3.10 7.48
N GLU A 28 -10.93 3.02 8.80
CA GLU A 28 -10.22 4.00 9.62
C GLU A 28 -8.74 4.13 9.20
N PHE A 29 -8.03 3.01 9.10
CA PHE A 29 -6.62 3.03 8.74
C PHE A 29 -6.36 3.42 7.29
N MET A 30 -7.25 3.07 6.36
CA MET A 30 -7.18 3.58 4.99
C MET A 30 -7.40 5.10 4.94
N ARG A 31 -8.32 5.65 5.75
CA ARG A 31 -8.51 7.10 5.85
C ARG A 31 -7.27 7.82 6.37
N LEU A 32 -6.50 7.21 7.28
CA LEU A 32 -5.19 7.73 7.66
C LEU A 32 -4.20 7.75 6.48
N ALA A 33 -4.19 6.72 5.63
CA ALA A 33 -3.38 6.70 4.41
C ALA A 33 -3.83 7.79 3.40
N ILE A 34 -5.14 8.02 3.25
CA ILE A 34 -5.70 9.10 2.43
C ILE A 34 -5.23 10.48 2.93
N LEU A 35 -5.19 10.70 4.26
CA LEU A 35 -4.63 11.94 4.82
C LEU A 35 -3.17 12.15 4.42
N GLN A 36 -2.38 11.09 4.28
CA GLN A 36 -1.01 11.20 3.75
C GLN A 36 -1.00 11.53 2.26
N ALA A 37 -1.85 10.91 1.45
CA ALA A 37 -1.94 11.20 0.01
C ALA A 37 -2.24 12.69 -0.25
N LYS A 38 -3.07 13.32 0.59
CA LYS A 38 -3.40 14.75 0.53
C LYS A 38 -2.20 15.69 0.77
N ARG A 39 -1.10 15.21 1.33
CA ARG A 39 0.12 16.02 1.57
C ARG A 39 0.95 16.20 0.31
N ALA A 40 0.78 15.33 -0.69
CA ALA A 40 1.53 15.37 -1.92
C ALA A 40 1.00 16.48 -2.84
N ALA A 41 1.89 17.36 -3.31
CA ALA A 41 1.52 18.36 -4.31
C ALA A 41 1.07 17.66 -5.62
N PRO A 42 -0.06 18.08 -6.24
CA PRO A 42 -0.55 17.52 -7.51
C PRO A 42 0.49 17.57 -8.65
N ARG A 43 0.44 16.60 -9.56
CA ARG A 43 1.27 16.58 -10.80
C ARG A 43 0.50 15.91 -11.93
N GLU A 44 0.56 16.48 -13.13
CA GLU A 44 -0.17 16.02 -14.33
C GLU A 44 0.13 14.58 -14.80
N GLN A 45 1.22 13.98 -14.35
CA GLN A 45 1.67 12.65 -14.82
C GLN A 45 1.95 11.68 -13.67
N ALA A 46 1.52 11.99 -12.45
CA ALA A 46 1.83 11.15 -11.30
C ALA A 46 0.76 11.23 -10.20
N PHE A 47 0.22 10.08 -9.83
CA PHE A 47 -0.74 9.97 -8.73
C PHE A 47 -0.15 10.48 -7.39
N ASN A 48 -1.02 11.11 -6.61
CA ASN A 48 -0.93 11.29 -5.18
C ASN A 48 -1.21 9.95 -4.51
N ALA A 49 -0.21 9.40 -3.83
CA ALA A 49 -0.31 8.14 -3.12
C ALA A 49 0.05 8.36 -1.65
N GLY A 50 -0.68 7.72 -0.76
CA GLY A 50 -0.47 7.77 0.68
C GLY A 50 -0.43 6.38 1.28
N VAL A 51 0.34 6.23 2.34
CA VAL A 51 0.56 4.95 3.03
C VAL A 51 0.54 5.14 4.54
N MET A 52 -0.08 4.17 5.22
CA MET A 52 -0.02 4.00 6.67
C MET A 52 0.31 2.55 7.01
N ILE A 53 1.28 2.32 7.90
CA ILE A 53 1.68 1.00 8.40
C ILE A 53 1.21 0.87 9.84
N ILE A 54 0.43 -0.18 10.12
CA ILE A 54 -0.16 -0.47 11.43
C ILE A 54 0.36 -1.81 11.95
N GLY A 55 0.92 -1.83 13.16
CA GLY A 55 1.28 -3.06 13.89
C GLY A 55 0.31 -3.32 15.03
N GLY A 56 -0.49 -4.39 14.92
CA GLY A 56 -1.63 -4.57 15.82
C GLY A 56 -2.62 -3.43 15.64
N MET A 57 -2.68 -2.51 16.59
CA MET A 57 -3.48 -1.28 16.54
C MET A 57 -2.64 0.00 16.58
N VAL A 58 -1.31 -0.12 16.48
CA VAL A 58 -0.37 1.00 16.63
C VAL A 58 0.07 1.49 15.26
N PRO A 59 -0.13 2.78 14.92
CA PRO A 59 0.51 3.40 13.77
C PRO A 59 2.04 3.39 13.94
N ILE A 60 2.74 2.69 13.05
CA ILE A 60 4.19 2.53 13.08
C ILE A 60 4.87 3.61 12.23
N SER A 61 4.31 3.86 11.04
CA SER A 61 4.93 4.70 10.03
C SER A 61 3.96 5.08 8.93
N GLU A 62 4.13 6.29 8.41
CA GLU A 62 3.39 6.85 7.32
C GLU A 62 4.30 7.33 6.18
N GLY A 63 3.76 7.41 4.96
CA GLY A 63 4.48 7.91 3.78
C GLY A 63 3.52 8.50 2.75
N HIS A 64 4.03 9.44 1.95
CA HIS A 64 3.29 10.05 0.84
C HIS A 64 4.18 10.22 -0.38
N SER A 65 3.59 10.31 -1.57
CA SER A 65 4.36 10.54 -2.79
C SER A 65 4.99 11.93 -2.77
N ARG A 66 6.21 12.04 -3.34
CA ARG A 66 6.99 13.28 -3.42
C ARG A 66 7.29 13.90 -2.05
N ASP A 67 7.46 13.07 -1.03
CA ASP A 67 7.97 13.49 0.26
C ASP A 67 9.37 14.10 0.10
N SER A 68 9.56 15.34 0.59
CA SER A 68 10.85 16.04 0.50
C SER A 68 11.95 15.39 1.33
N HIS A 69 11.60 14.55 2.31
CA HIS A 69 12.55 13.80 3.12
C HIS A 69 12.97 12.46 2.47
N ALA A 70 12.26 12.02 1.42
CA ALA A 70 12.57 10.81 0.66
C ALA A 70 12.17 10.94 -0.82
N PRO A 71 12.69 11.95 -1.54
CA PRO A 71 12.21 12.32 -2.89
C PRO A 71 12.41 11.22 -3.93
N GLU A 72 13.37 10.32 -3.70
CA GLU A 72 13.64 9.17 -4.55
C GLU A 72 12.70 7.98 -4.31
N LEU A 73 11.98 7.94 -3.19
CA LEU A 73 11.11 6.82 -2.82
C LEU A 73 9.63 7.11 -3.12
N HIS A 74 8.90 6.06 -3.51
CA HIS A 74 7.43 6.10 -3.51
C HIS A 74 6.90 5.98 -2.08
N ALA A 75 5.64 6.38 -1.88
CA ALA A 75 5.00 6.43 -0.56
C ALA A 75 5.18 5.13 0.26
N ALA A 76 4.98 3.96 -0.35
CA ALA A 76 5.13 2.66 0.33
C ALA A 76 6.59 2.35 0.70
N ALA A 77 7.52 2.57 -0.22
CA ALA A 77 8.94 2.37 0.06
C ALA A 77 9.43 3.34 1.15
N ALA A 78 9.03 4.61 1.10
CA ALA A 78 9.35 5.61 2.11
C ALA A 78 8.81 5.22 3.50
N ALA A 79 7.53 4.80 3.58
CA ALA A 79 6.94 4.36 4.83
C ALA A 79 7.67 3.14 5.43
N VAL A 80 8.05 2.16 4.61
CA VAL A 80 8.81 0.98 5.06
C VAL A 80 10.21 1.35 5.55
N VAL A 81 10.97 2.14 4.77
CA VAL A 81 12.32 2.58 5.16
C VAL A 81 12.28 3.39 6.45
N LYS A 82 11.29 4.27 6.60
CA LYS A 82 11.07 5.03 7.83
C LYS A 82 10.73 4.12 9.01
N ALA A 83 9.85 3.14 8.82
CA ALA A 83 9.46 2.19 9.86
C ALA A 83 10.65 1.38 10.40
N GLN A 84 11.54 0.93 9.52
CA GLN A 84 12.74 0.16 9.90
C GLN A 84 13.70 0.92 10.83
N ARG A 85 13.69 2.25 10.77
CA ARG A 85 14.53 3.13 11.58
C ARG A 85 13.77 3.77 12.76
N GLY A 86 12.48 3.51 12.87
CA GLY A 86 11.60 4.12 13.86
C GLY A 86 11.58 3.38 15.21
N PRO A 87 10.99 3.98 16.25
CA PRO A 87 10.90 3.39 17.59
C PRO A 87 10.06 2.11 17.63
N HIS A 88 9.21 1.90 16.62
CA HIS A 88 8.31 0.75 16.49
C HIS A 88 8.79 -0.26 15.42
N ALA A 89 10.08 -0.23 15.03
CA ALA A 89 10.63 -1.13 14.02
C ALA A 89 10.38 -2.62 14.32
N HIS A 90 10.34 -3.00 15.60
CA HIS A 90 10.05 -4.38 16.03
C HIS A 90 8.62 -4.86 15.70
N LEU A 91 7.68 -3.94 15.43
CA LEU A 91 6.30 -4.24 15.05
C LEU A 91 6.11 -4.34 13.52
N LEU A 92 7.14 -4.01 12.72
CA LEU A 92 7.03 -3.96 11.26
C LEU A 92 6.83 -5.35 10.64
N ALA A 93 7.57 -6.35 11.13
CA ALA A 93 7.35 -7.73 10.69
C ALA A 93 5.99 -8.21 11.23
N GLY A 94 5.14 -8.71 10.33
CA GLY A 94 3.78 -9.11 10.69
C GLY A 94 2.74 -7.98 10.64
N SER A 95 3.14 -6.74 10.34
CA SER A 95 2.23 -5.59 10.29
C SER A 95 1.30 -5.63 9.07
N THR A 96 0.33 -4.70 9.05
CA THR A 96 -0.52 -4.40 7.89
C THR A 96 -0.13 -3.06 7.27
N LEU A 97 0.02 -3.01 5.95
CA LEU A 97 0.25 -1.78 5.20
C LEU A 97 -1.00 -1.37 4.44
N TYR A 98 -1.48 -0.15 4.67
CA TYR A 98 -2.60 0.46 3.98
C TYR A 98 -2.06 1.43 2.94
N ALA A 99 -2.38 1.22 1.67
CA ALA A 99 -1.95 2.05 0.55
C ALA A 99 -3.16 2.54 -0.25
N THR A 100 -3.21 3.83 -0.55
CA THR A 100 -4.30 4.38 -1.37
C THR A 100 -4.25 3.88 -2.81
N MET A 101 -3.06 3.53 -3.31
CA MET A 101 -2.80 2.98 -4.64
C MET A 101 -2.07 1.65 -4.52
N GLU A 102 -2.25 0.77 -5.51
CA GLU A 102 -1.50 -0.47 -5.63
C GLU A 102 0.03 -0.23 -5.60
N PRO A 103 0.80 -0.94 -4.75
CA PRO A 103 2.25 -0.80 -4.72
C PRO A 103 2.91 -1.27 -6.02
N CYS A 104 3.78 -0.45 -6.61
CA CYS A 104 4.44 -0.81 -7.87
C CYS A 104 5.32 -2.08 -7.76
N SER A 105 5.22 -2.95 -8.77
CA SER A 105 5.98 -4.21 -8.88
C SER A 105 7.21 -4.14 -9.79
N SER A 106 7.26 -3.17 -10.69
CA SER A 106 8.34 -3.01 -11.66
C SER A 106 9.26 -1.86 -11.28
N PRO A 107 10.59 -2.00 -11.47
CA PRO A 107 11.51 -0.91 -11.22
C PRO A 107 11.31 0.18 -12.27
N ALA A 108 11.02 1.40 -11.83
CA ALA A 108 11.14 2.56 -12.72
C ALA A 108 12.62 2.92 -12.84
N ILE A 109 13.26 2.50 -13.94
CA ILE A 109 14.58 2.88 -14.47
C ILE A 109 15.81 2.67 -13.54
N SER A 110 15.70 2.82 -12.22
CA SER A 110 16.78 2.61 -11.23
C SER A 110 16.31 2.48 -9.77
N LYS A 111 15.03 2.15 -9.52
CA LYS A 111 14.46 2.08 -8.16
C LYS A 111 14.03 0.66 -7.79
N THR A 112 14.35 0.23 -6.57
CA THR A 112 13.78 -0.98 -5.97
C THR A 112 12.25 -0.85 -5.92
N PRO A 113 11.48 -1.81 -6.44
CA PRO A 113 10.01 -1.75 -6.42
C PRO A 113 9.44 -1.67 -5.01
N CYS A 114 8.27 -1.03 -4.86
CA CYS A 114 7.59 -0.98 -3.56
C CYS A 114 7.31 -2.37 -3.01
N THR A 115 6.89 -3.31 -3.85
CA THR A 115 6.66 -4.70 -3.45
C THR A 115 7.89 -5.35 -2.85
N SER A 116 9.09 -5.07 -3.38
CA SER A 116 10.35 -5.61 -2.83
C SER A 116 10.63 -5.09 -1.42
N HIS A 117 10.39 -3.79 -1.16
CA HIS A 117 10.51 -3.24 0.19
C HIS A 117 9.52 -3.89 1.17
N ILE A 118 8.27 -4.08 0.75
CA ILE A 118 7.21 -4.69 1.56
C ILE A 118 7.55 -6.14 1.90
N ILE A 119 7.99 -6.92 0.91
CA ILE A 119 8.39 -8.33 1.08
C ILE A 119 9.57 -8.45 2.03
N ASN A 120 10.62 -7.65 1.82
CA ASN A 120 11.81 -7.67 2.67
C ASN A 120 11.51 -7.24 4.12
N ALA A 121 10.52 -6.38 4.32
CA ALA A 121 10.04 -5.97 5.65
C ALA A 121 9.18 -7.04 6.36
N ARG A 122 8.83 -8.13 5.68
CA ARG A 122 7.98 -9.22 6.22
C ARG A 122 6.61 -8.71 6.68
N ILE A 123 6.05 -7.74 5.97
CA ILE A 123 4.67 -7.28 6.16
C ILE A 123 3.73 -8.45 5.84
N ARG A 124 2.72 -8.67 6.69
CA ARG A 124 1.82 -9.83 6.56
C ARG A 124 0.68 -9.57 5.59
N GLN A 125 0.17 -8.34 5.59
CA GLN A 125 -1.00 -7.97 4.81
C GLN A 125 -0.82 -6.58 4.20
N VAL A 126 -1.32 -6.43 2.96
CA VAL A 126 -1.41 -5.15 2.28
C VAL A 126 -2.88 -4.88 1.95
N VAL A 127 -3.39 -3.74 2.37
CA VAL A 127 -4.73 -3.26 2.04
C VAL A 127 -4.60 -2.11 1.03
N ILE A 128 -5.23 -2.26 -0.13
CA ILE A 128 -5.19 -1.26 -1.22
C ILE A 128 -6.57 -0.62 -1.42
N GLY A 129 -6.61 0.69 -1.64
CA GLY A 129 -7.84 1.41 -1.98
C GLY A 129 -8.16 1.34 -3.47
N VAL A 130 -7.16 1.62 -4.32
CA VAL A 130 -7.26 1.57 -5.77
C VAL A 130 -6.34 0.49 -6.30
N LYS A 131 -6.90 -0.49 -7.02
CA LYS A 131 -6.13 -1.40 -7.87
C LYS A 131 -5.84 -0.67 -9.18
N GLU A 132 -4.59 -0.68 -9.64
CA GLU A 132 -4.23 0.04 -10.87
C GLU A 132 -4.83 -0.69 -12.09
N PRO A 133 -5.53 0.00 -13.01
CA PRO A 133 -6.13 -0.66 -14.17
C PRO A 133 -5.04 -1.15 -15.13
N GLU A 134 -5.27 -2.31 -15.74
CA GLU A 134 -4.32 -2.99 -16.66
C GLU A 134 -3.89 -2.13 -17.86
N SER A 135 -4.59 -1.04 -18.16
CA SER A 135 -4.36 -0.17 -19.32
C SER A 135 -3.33 0.95 -19.10
N PHE A 136 -3.03 1.35 -17.86
CA PHE A 136 -2.17 2.52 -17.59
C PHE A 136 -0.70 2.15 -17.35
N VAL A 137 -0.44 0.99 -16.74
CA VAL A 137 0.89 0.42 -16.48
C VAL A 137 0.70 -1.09 -16.33
N ASN A 138 1.66 -1.92 -16.77
CA ASN A 138 1.75 -3.34 -16.38
C ASN A 138 2.10 -3.45 -14.88
N CYS A 139 1.24 -2.95 -13.98
CA CYS A 139 1.38 -3.10 -12.55
C CYS A 139 0.93 -4.52 -12.19
N GLN A 140 1.83 -5.27 -11.56
CA GLN A 140 1.61 -6.64 -11.08
C GLN A 140 1.85 -6.67 -9.57
N GLY A 141 1.49 -5.58 -8.88
CA GLY A 141 1.78 -5.34 -7.47
C GLY A 141 1.11 -6.39 -6.60
N VAL A 142 -0.20 -6.56 -6.81
CA VAL A 142 -1.02 -7.57 -6.14
C VAL A 142 -0.45 -8.98 -6.38
N GLU A 143 -0.15 -9.33 -7.63
CA GLU A 143 0.35 -10.65 -8.00
C GLU A 143 1.71 -10.93 -7.35
N THR A 144 2.61 -9.94 -7.35
CA THR A 144 3.95 -10.04 -6.76
C THR A 144 3.87 -10.26 -5.24
N LEU A 145 3.03 -9.48 -4.54
CA LEU A 145 2.86 -9.60 -3.09
C LEU A 145 2.28 -10.97 -2.72
N ARG A 146 1.25 -11.43 -3.44
CA ARG A 146 0.62 -12.72 -3.18
C ARG A 146 1.54 -13.89 -3.48
N ALA A 147 2.35 -13.81 -4.53
CA ALA A 147 3.37 -14.83 -4.84
C ALA A 147 4.41 -14.96 -3.72
N ALA A 148 4.65 -13.88 -2.96
CA ALA A 148 5.52 -13.87 -1.79
C ALA A 148 4.81 -14.26 -0.47
N GLY A 149 3.55 -14.71 -0.52
CA GLY A 149 2.80 -15.16 0.66
C GLY A 149 2.14 -14.02 1.48
N ILE A 150 2.05 -12.81 0.92
CA ILE A 150 1.42 -11.65 1.58
C ILE A 150 -0.06 -11.59 1.20
N ASP A 151 -0.92 -11.48 2.21
CA ASP A 151 -2.37 -11.35 2.00
C ASP A 151 -2.69 -9.96 1.47
N VAL A 152 -3.49 -9.88 0.40
CA VAL A 152 -3.90 -8.60 -0.19
C VAL A 152 -5.41 -8.41 -0.03
N VAL A 153 -5.81 -7.25 0.47
CA VAL A 153 -7.21 -6.83 0.59
C VAL A 153 -7.42 -5.61 -0.31
N HIS A 154 -8.32 -5.72 -1.28
CA HIS A 154 -8.80 -4.57 -2.04
C HIS A 154 -10.03 -3.98 -1.35
N LEU A 155 -9.85 -2.84 -0.69
CA LEU A 155 -10.88 -2.09 0.01
C LEU A 155 -11.67 -1.22 -0.99
N LEU A 156 -12.35 -1.89 -1.92
CA LEU A 156 -13.08 -1.28 -3.03
C LEU A 156 -14.11 -0.23 -2.58
N LEU A 157 -14.72 -0.41 -1.40
CA LEU A 157 -15.68 0.54 -0.84
C LEU A 157 -15.11 1.95 -0.61
N LEU A 158 -13.78 2.11 -0.50
CA LEU A 158 -13.09 3.42 -0.37
C LEU A 158 -12.34 3.84 -1.63
N GLN A 159 -12.58 3.19 -2.77
CA GLN A 159 -11.88 3.50 -4.02
C GLN A 159 -12.09 4.96 -4.45
N GLU A 160 -13.32 5.47 -4.36
CA GLU A 160 -13.63 6.85 -4.71
C GLU A 160 -12.93 7.86 -3.78
N GLU A 161 -12.94 7.61 -2.46
CA GLU A 161 -12.23 8.47 -1.50
C GLU A 161 -10.70 8.49 -1.77
N CYS A 162 -10.12 7.37 -2.18
CA CYS A 162 -8.71 7.30 -2.55
C CYS A 162 -8.42 8.08 -3.85
N LEU A 163 -9.26 7.91 -4.88
CA LEU A 163 -9.14 8.60 -6.16
C LEU A 163 -9.41 10.10 -6.08
N ALA A 164 -10.18 10.57 -5.11
CA ALA A 164 -10.47 12.00 -4.93
C ALA A 164 -9.20 12.86 -4.75
N THR A 165 -8.11 12.28 -4.25
CA THR A 165 -6.80 12.96 -4.15
C THR A 165 -6.11 13.17 -5.50
N ASN A 166 -6.63 12.55 -6.56
CA ASN A 166 -6.11 12.50 -7.91
C ASN A 166 -7.06 13.11 -8.94
N ILE A 167 -8.08 13.87 -8.51
CA ILE A 167 -9.07 14.46 -9.42
C ILE A 167 -8.44 15.27 -10.56
N HIS A 168 -7.29 15.90 -10.32
CA HIS A 168 -6.49 16.63 -11.30
C HIS A 168 -5.94 15.79 -12.48
N LEU A 169 -5.98 14.46 -12.37
CA LEU A 169 -5.58 13.49 -13.40
C LEU A 169 -6.77 12.84 -14.11
N LEU A 170 -7.97 13.03 -13.57
CA LEU A 170 -9.20 12.35 -14.00
C LEU A 170 -10.14 13.28 -14.78
N THR A 171 -9.68 14.50 -15.05
CA THR A 171 -10.33 15.54 -15.87
C THR A 171 -9.60 15.68 -17.19
#